data_AF-A0AAJ4DYQ7-F1
#
_entry.id   AF-A0AAJ4DYQ7-F1
#
_cell.length_a   1.000
_cell.length_b   1.000
_cell.length_c   1.000
_cell.angle_alpha   90.00
_cell.angle_beta   90.00
_cell.angle_gamma   90.00
#
_symmetry.space_group_name_H-M   'P 1'
#
loop_
_entity.id
_entity.type
_entity.pdbx_description
1 polymer ?
#
loop_
_entity_poly.entity_id
_entity_poly.type
_entity_poly.pdbx_seq_one_letter_code
_entity_poly.pdbx_strand_id
1 'polypeptide(L)'
;MSAYTATAFIILVLGGFILLNLILNGLFFFAGKYHSKRFSQGHTIISLVLPAIALIWTLINHVGFADLAINMGLIVVAVGLSLLPLQLSLHQKEQHSYTSLLLTIGAAGFLALSYLIQPIAIFAIAAAHVAFISNANIKNRVASALVLICGYLVVANWGVQTWQAFTQ
;
A
#
# COMPACT_ATOMS: atom_id res chain seq x y z
N MET A 1 -17.07 14.99 17.61
CA MET A 1 -17.01 14.46 16.23
C MET A 1 -18.15 13.46 16.07
N SER A 2 -19.04 13.66 15.10
CA SER A 2 -20.24 12.82 14.92
C SER A 2 -19.87 11.47 14.31
N ALA A 3 -20.59 10.39 14.65
CA ALA A 3 -20.34 9.03 14.18
C ALA A 3 -20.08 8.92 12.66
N TYR A 4 -20.73 9.76 11.86
CA TYR A 4 -20.58 9.86 10.41
C TYR A 4 -19.14 10.20 9.95
N THR A 5 -18.37 10.97 10.72
CA THR A 5 -16.98 11.29 10.37
C THR A 5 -16.04 10.10 10.58
N ALA A 6 -16.34 9.21 11.54
CA ALA A 6 -15.53 8.02 11.82
C ALA A 6 -15.72 6.95 10.74
N THR A 7 -16.97 6.68 10.34
CA THR A 7 -17.27 5.75 9.25
C THR A 7 -16.71 6.25 7.92
N ALA A 8 -16.83 7.56 7.63
CA ALA A 8 -16.25 8.15 6.41
C ALA A 8 -14.73 8.03 6.39
N PHE A 9 -14.06 8.22 7.54
CA PHE A 9 -12.62 8.02 7.67
C PHE A 9 -12.21 6.57 7.45
N ILE A 10 -12.93 5.60 8.03
CA ILE A 10 -12.67 4.17 7.79
C ILE A 10 -12.85 3.83 6.31
N ILE A 11 -13.95 4.26 5.69
CA ILE A 11 -14.21 3.98 4.27
C ILE A 11 -13.13 4.60 3.38
N LEU A 12 -12.76 5.86 3.60
CA LEU A 12 -11.77 6.54 2.77
C LEU A 12 -10.35 6.01 2.98
N VAL A 13 -9.95 5.81 4.23
CA VAL A 13 -8.59 5.37 4.57
C VAL A 13 -8.41 3.88 4.31
N LEU A 14 -9.29 3.03 4.86
CA LEU A 14 -9.21 1.59 4.68
C LEU A 14 -9.59 1.20 3.25
N GLY A 15 -10.62 1.82 2.66
CA GLY A 15 -10.98 1.60 1.26
C GLY A 15 -9.90 2.05 0.27
N GLY A 16 -9.29 3.22 0.51
CA GLY A 16 -8.14 3.69 -0.28
C GLY A 16 -6.95 2.75 -0.14
N PHE A 17 -6.64 2.29 1.07
CA PHE A 17 -5.59 1.32 1.32
C PHE A 17 -5.85 0.00 0.59
N ILE A 18 -7.07 -0.55 0.68
CA ILE A 18 -7.50 -1.76 -0.04
C ILE A 18 -7.19 -1.64 -1.53
N LEU A 19 -7.62 -0.53 -2.15
CA LEU A 19 -7.45 -0.31 -3.59
C LEU A 19 -5.97 -0.21 -3.97
N LEU A 20 -5.19 0.59 -3.24
CA LEU A 20 -3.76 0.77 -3.52
C LEU A 20 -2.96 -0.50 -3.26
N ASN A 21 -3.30 -1.25 -2.20
CA ASN A 21 -2.70 -2.53 -1.88
C ASN A 21 -3.03 -3.59 -2.95
N LEU A 22 -4.23 -3.57 -3.53
CA LEU A 22 -4.59 -4.44 -4.66
C LEU A 22 -3.75 -4.11 -5.91
N ILE A 23 -3.58 -2.83 -6.24
CA ILE A 23 -2.73 -2.41 -7.37
C ILE A 23 -1.28 -2.86 -7.13
N LEU A 24 -0.78 -2.69 -5.90
CA LEU A 24 0.56 -3.11 -5.52
C LEU A 24 0.73 -4.64 -5.60
N ASN A 25 -0.29 -5.40 -5.16
CA ASN A 25 -0.33 -6.86 -5.31
C ASN A 25 -0.25 -7.26 -6.78
N GLY A 26 -1.03 -6.62 -7.65
CA GLY A 26 -0.95 -6.84 -9.09
C GLY A 26 0.45 -6.55 -9.63
N LEU A 27 1.03 -5.40 -9.26
CA LEU A 27 2.36 -4.99 -9.71
C LEU A 27 3.44 -6.02 -9.33
N PHE A 28 3.44 -6.49 -8.08
CA PHE A 28 4.40 -7.48 -7.60
C PHE A 28 4.17 -8.88 -8.17
N PHE A 29 2.93 -9.24 -8.47
CA PHE A 29 2.59 -10.47 -9.18
C PHE A 29 3.10 -10.47 -10.62
N PHE A 30 2.81 -9.40 -11.39
CA PHE A 30 3.30 -9.27 -12.75
C PHE A 30 4.82 -9.17 -12.82
N ALA A 31 5.45 -8.61 -11.78
CA ALA A 31 6.89 -8.59 -11.58
C ALA A 31 7.50 -9.92 -11.08
N GLY A 32 6.70 -10.97 -10.85
CA GLY A 32 7.20 -12.28 -10.41
C GLY A 32 7.87 -12.26 -9.03
N LYS A 33 7.58 -11.28 -8.17
CA LYS A 33 8.21 -11.16 -6.84
C LYS A 33 7.64 -12.14 -5.83
N TYR A 34 6.40 -12.59 -6.03
CA TYR A 34 5.75 -13.61 -5.19
C TYR A 34 6.28 -15.03 -5.38
N HIS A 35 7.22 -15.26 -6.31
CA HIS A 35 7.96 -16.52 -6.36
C HIS A 35 8.73 -16.79 -5.04
N SER A 36 9.19 -15.72 -4.37
CA SER A 36 9.81 -15.86 -3.05
C SER A 36 8.75 -15.89 -1.95
N LYS A 37 8.64 -17.03 -1.25
CA LYS A 37 7.74 -17.19 -0.09
C LYS A 37 7.99 -16.14 0.99
N ARG A 38 9.24 -15.76 1.22
CA ARG A 38 9.62 -14.72 2.21
C ARG A 38 9.06 -13.36 1.84
N PHE A 39 9.11 -12.99 0.55
CA PHE A 39 8.58 -11.72 0.07
C PHE A 39 7.05 -11.67 0.20
N SER A 40 6.39 -12.75 -0.19
CA SER A 40 4.93 -12.89 -0.04
C SER A 40 4.48 -12.79 1.42
N GLN A 41 5.16 -13.47 2.33
CA GLN A 41 4.85 -13.43 3.76
C GLN A 41 5.08 -12.03 4.34
N GLY A 42 6.21 -11.39 4.00
CA GLY A 42 6.51 -10.03 4.45
C GLY A 42 5.48 -9.02 3.99
N HIS A 43 5.10 -9.05 2.71
CA HIS A 43 4.06 -8.15 2.18
C HIS A 43 2.71 -8.41 2.85
N THR A 44 2.32 -9.67 3.03
CA THR A 44 1.08 -10.03 3.73
C THR A 44 1.05 -9.48 5.16
N ILE A 45 2.12 -9.67 5.92
CA ILE A 45 2.21 -9.20 7.31
C ILE A 45 2.07 -7.68 7.36
N ILE A 46 2.82 -6.95 6.52
CA ILE A 46 2.76 -5.49 6.46
C ILE A 46 1.35 -5.03 6.10
N SER A 47 0.72 -5.66 5.10
CA SER A 47 -0.62 -5.28 4.66
C SER A 47 -1.72 -5.68 5.64
N LEU A 48 -1.47 -6.61 6.57
CA LEU A 48 -2.44 -7.04 7.58
C LEU A 48 -2.47 -6.11 8.80
N VAL A 49 -1.44 -5.29 9.00
CA VAL A 49 -1.38 -4.33 10.12
C VAL A 49 -2.55 -3.35 10.06
N LEU A 50 -2.84 -2.77 8.90
CA LEU A 50 -3.89 -1.76 8.78
C LEU A 50 -5.31 -2.33 8.99
N PRO A 51 -5.70 -3.48 8.39
CA PRO A 51 -6.94 -4.17 8.71
C PRO A 51 -7.06 -4.54 10.20
N ALA A 52 -5.98 -4.96 10.85
CA ALA A 52 -6.00 -5.31 12.27
C ALA A 52 -6.27 -4.07 13.16
N ILE A 53 -5.63 -2.94 12.86
CA ILE A 53 -5.89 -1.67 13.55
C ILE A 53 -7.35 -1.24 13.34
N ALA A 54 -7.85 -1.31 12.10
CA ALA A 54 -9.23 -0.95 11.78
C ALA A 54 -10.24 -1.83 12.52
N LEU A 55 -9.95 -3.13 12.69
CA LEU A 55 -10.76 -4.06 13.46
C LEU A 55 -10.84 -3.67 14.94
N ILE A 56 -9.70 -3.38 15.57
CA ILE A 56 -9.64 -2.94 16.97
C ILE A 56 -10.44 -1.64 17.14
N TRP A 57 -10.25 -0.67 16.23
CA TRP A 57 -10.94 0.61 16.29
C TRP A 57 -12.46 0.46 16.12
N THR A 58 -12.90 -0.38 15.18
CA THR A 58 -14.30 -0.66 14.92
C THR A 58 -14.97 -1.31 16.13
N LEU A 59 -14.30 -2.24 16.81
CA LEU A 59 -14.84 -2.87 18.01
C LEU A 59 -15.01 -1.90 19.17
N ILE A 60 -14.07 -0.96 19.36
CA ILE A 60 -14.10 -0.01 20.49
C ILE A 60 -15.10 1.13 20.27
N ASN A 61 -15.25 1.63 19.04
CA ASN A 61 -15.94 2.90 18.77
C ASN A 61 -17.18 2.81 17.86
N HIS A 62 -17.79 1.62 17.72
CA HIS A 62 -18.99 1.48 16.89
C HIS A 62 -20.20 2.19 17.54
N VAL A 63 -20.90 3.02 16.76
CA VAL A 63 -22.07 3.78 17.27
C VAL A 63 -23.38 3.04 17.02
N GLY A 64 -23.41 2.06 16.10
CA GLY A 64 -24.59 1.25 15.84
C GLY A 64 -24.31 0.04 14.96
N PHE A 65 -25.30 -0.84 14.83
CA PHE A 65 -25.16 -2.12 14.13
C PHE A 65 -24.88 -1.97 12.62
N ALA A 66 -25.45 -0.94 11.97
CA ALA A 66 -25.22 -0.67 10.55
C ALA A 66 -23.76 -0.24 10.27
N ASP A 67 -23.20 0.61 11.13
CA ASP A 67 -21.80 1.06 11.07
C ASP A 67 -20.84 -0.12 11.31
N LEU A 68 -21.16 -0.96 12.31
CA LEU A 68 -20.43 -2.19 12.58
C LEU A 68 -20.43 -3.13 11.37
N ALA A 69 -21.59 -3.37 10.75
CA ALA A 69 -21.71 -4.28 9.61
C ALA A 69 -20.91 -3.79 8.38
N ILE A 70 -20.97 -2.49 8.07
CA ILE A 70 -20.21 -1.89 6.95
C ILE A 70 -18.71 -1.98 7.20
N ASN A 71 -18.25 -1.56 8.39
CA ASN A 71 -16.82 -1.57 8.73
C ASN A 71 -16.29 -3.01 8.76
N MET A 72 -17.04 -3.97 9.32
CA MET A 72 -16.67 -5.38 9.29
C MET A 72 -16.59 -5.95 7.87
N GLY A 73 -17.54 -5.61 6.99
CA GLY A 73 -17.46 -5.99 5.57
C GLY A 73 -16.19 -5.47 4.90
N LEU A 74 -15.84 -4.20 5.14
CA LEU A 74 -14.63 -3.59 4.59
C LEU A 74 -13.35 -4.26 5.15
N ILE A 75 -13.33 -4.56 6.44
CA ILE A 75 -12.21 -5.26 7.10
C ILE A 75 -12.04 -6.65 6.52
N VAL A 76 -13.12 -7.42 6.32
CA VAL A 76 -13.05 -8.76 5.71
C VAL A 76 -12.44 -8.69 4.30
N VAL A 77 -12.88 -7.73 3.49
CA VAL A 77 -12.30 -7.49 2.15
C VAL A 77 -10.81 -7.12 2.26
N ALA A 78 -10.45 -6.25 3.21
CA ALA A 78 -9.07 -5.86 3.43
C ALA A 78 -8.17 -7.03 3.84
N VAL A 79 -8.63 -7.88 4.76
CA VAL A 79 -7.93 -9.10 5.18
C VAL A 79 -7.77 -10.05 4.00
N GLY A 80 -8.82 -10.28 3.21
CA GLY A 80 -8.76 -11.12 2.02
C GLY A 80 -7.71 -10.65 1.02
N LEU A 81 -7.67 -9.34 0.74
CA LEU A 81 -6.67 -8.72 -0.13
C LEU A 81 -5.25 -8.72 0.47
N SER A 82 -5.12 -8.61 1.78
CA SER A 82 -3.83 -8.70 2.46
C SER A 82 -3.27 -10.13 2.45
N LEU A 83 -4.12 -11.15 2.41
CA LEU A 83 -3.73 -12.57 2.27
C LEU A 83 -3.47 -12.99 0.81
N LEU A 84 -3.90 -12.17 -0.15
CA LEU A 84 -3.79 -12.42 -1.58
C LEU A 84 -2.35 -12.70 -2.05
N PRO A 85 -1.29 -12.02 -1.57
CA PRO A 85 0.10 -12.38 -1.86
C PRO A 85 0.41 -13.86 -1.61
N LEU A 86 -0.06 -14.44 -0.49
CA LEU A 86 0.17 -15.86 -0.16
C LEU A 86 -0.47 -16.78 -1.19
N GLN A 87 -1.69 -16.47 -1.63
CA GLN A 87 -2.38 -17.23 -2.68
C GLN A 87 -1.67 -17.09 -4.05
N LEU A 88 -1.18 -15.90 -4.36
CA LEU A 88 -0.43 -15.65 -5.58
C LEU A 88 0.94 -16.32 -5.58
N SER A 89 1.55 -16.53 -4.42
CA SER A 89 2.81 -17.28 -4.29
C SER A 89 2.68 -18.74 -4.73
N LEU A 90 1.47 -19.31 -4.64
CA LEU A 90 1.18 -20.66 -5.14
C LEU A 90 1.16 -20.72 -6.67
N HIS A 91 0.88 -19.61 -7.34
CA HIS A 91 0.78 -19.51 -8.81
C HIS A 91 2.13 -19.25 -9.51
N GLN A 92 3.26 -19.38 -8.78
CA GLN A 92 4.66 -19.40 -9.25
C GLN A 92 4.95 -18.78 -10.63
N LYS A 93 4.58 -17.51 -10.82
CA LYS A 93 4.90 -16.79 -12.06
C LYS A 93 6.40 -16.48 -12.09
N GLU A 94 7.09 -16.94 -13.13
CA GLU A 94 8.53 -16.69 -13.29
C GLU A 94 8.86 -15.20 -13.46
N GLN A 95 10.04 -14.80 -13.00
CA GLN A 95 10.54 -13.44 -13.17
C GLN A 95 10.91 -13.20 -14.63
N HIS A 96 10.15 -12.32 -15.28
CA HIS A 96 10.40 -11.96 -16.68
C HIS A 96 11.51 -10.90 -16.79
N SER A 97 12.17 -10.81 -17.94
CA SER A 97 13.18 -9.77 -18.23
C SER A 97 12.66 -8.33 -18.06
N TYR A 98 11.34 -8.12 -18.20
CA TYR A 98 10.67 -6.82 -18.03
C TYR A 98 10.28 -6.50 -16.57
N THR A 99 10.54 -7.39 -15.62
CA THR A 99 10.22 -7.23 -14.19
C THR A 99 10.70 -5.90 -13.64
N SER A 100 11.95 -5.55 -13.93
CA SER A 100 12.58 -4.30 -13.49
C SER A 100 11.89 -3.06 -14.03
N LEU A 101 11.49 -3.11 -15.30
CA LEU A 101 10.86 -1.98 -15.99
C LEU A 101 9.42 -1.78 -15.46
N LEU A 102 8.68 -2.87 -15.27
CA LEU A 102 7.32 -2.86 -14.75
C LEU A 102 7.27 -2.30 -13.32
N LEU A 103 8.19 -2.71 -12.45
CA LEU A 103 8.32 -2.17 -11.09
C LEU A 103 8.66 -0.67 -11.09
N THR A 104 9.58 -0.23 -11.94
CA THR A 104 9.97 1.18 -12.02
C THR A 104 8.84 2.05 -12.59
N ILE A 105 8.11 1.58 -13.60
CA ILE A 105 6.91 2.28 -14.11
C ILE A 105 5.84 2.37 -13.03
N GLY A 106 5.57 1.26 -12.33
CA GLY A 106 4.59 1.26 -11.24
C GLY A 106 4.97 2.26 -10.14
N ALA A 107 6.24 2.27 -9.73
CA ALA A 107 6.74 3.22 -8.74
C ALA A 107 6.62 4.68 -9.21
N ALA A 108 6.97 4.97 -10.47
CA ALA A 108 6.81 6.31 -11.06
C ALA A 108 5.33 6.72 -11.14
N GLY A 109 4.43 5.79 -11.48
CA GLY A 109 2.99 6.03 -11.51
C GLY A 109 2.43 6.37 -10.13
N PHE A 110 2.83 5.62 -9.10
CA PHE A 110 2.45 5.95 -7.72
C PHE A 110 3.04 7.30 -7.26
N LEU A 111 4.26 7.64 -7.66
CA LEU A 111 4.85 8.95 -7.36
C LEU A 111 4.08 10.09 -8.04
N ALA A 112 3.71 9.93 -9.30
CA ALA A 112 2.89 10.92 -10.01
C ALA A 112 1.54 11.13 -9.32
N LEU A 113 0.87 10.04 -8.92
CA LEU A 113 -0.37 10.10 -8.13
C LEU A 113 -0.17 10.73 -6.75
N SER A 114 1.01 10.57 -6.15
CA SER A 114 1.32 11.15 -4.85
C SER A 114 1.35 12.68 -4.84
N TYR A 115 1.57 13.31 -5.99
CA TYR A 115 1.44 14.77 -6.09
C TYR A 115 -0.01 15.25 -5.97
N LEU A 116 -1.00 14.40 -6.30
CA LEU A 116 -2.41 14.70 -6.08
C LEU A 116 -2.86 14.30 -4.67
N ILE A 117 -2.45 13.11 -4.22
CA ILE A 117 -2.84 12.54 -2.93
C ILE A 117 -1.56 12.10 -2.21
N GLN A 118 -1.05 12.97 -1.33
CA GLN A 118 0.26 12.82 -0.68
C GLN A 118 0.48 11.46 0.02
N PRO A 119 -0.49 10.84 0.73
CA PRO A 119 -0.31 9.53 1.36
C PRO A 119 0.08 8.39 0.40
N ILE A 120 -0.24 8.52 -0.90
CA ILE A 120 0.11 7.53 -1.93
C ILE A 120 1.63 7.39 -2.08
N ALA A 121 2.41 8.41 -1.69
CA ALA A 121 3.86 8.37 -1.73
C ALA A 121 4.45 7.17 -0.95
N ILE A 122 3.79 6.68 0.10
CA ILE A 122 4.25 5.51 0.86
C ILE A 122 4.26 4.25 -0.03
N PHE A 123 3.23 4.08 -0.86
CA PHE A 123 3.16 2.97 -1.83
C PHE A 123 4.19 3.14 -2.97
N ALA A 124 4.44 4.38 -3.39
CA ALA A 124 5.50 4.70 -4.36
C ALA A 124 6.88 4.30 -3.80
N ILE A 125 7.18 4.64 -2.55
CA ILE A 125 8.42 4.27 -1.86
C ILE A 125 8.54 2.75 -1.74
N ALA A 126 7.47 2.05 -1.37
CA ALA A 126 7.47 0.59 -1.25
C ALA A 126 7.77 -0.08 -2.61
N ALA A 127 7.09 0.35 -3.68
CA ALA A 127 7.34 -0.15 -5.03
C ALA A 127 8.77 0.18 -5.50
N ALA A 128 9.26 1.38 -5.23
CA ALA A 128 10.59 1.84 -5.61
C ALA A 128 11.72 1.11 -4.87
N HIS A 129 11.52 0.77 -3.58
CA HIS A 129 12.48 -0.06 -2.81
C HIS A 129 12.62 -1.45 -3.43
N VAL A 130 11.48 -2.08 -3.73
CA VAL A 130 11.47 -3.41 -4.35
C VAL A 130 12.08 -3.35 -5.74
N ALA A 131 11.81 -2.31 -6.52
CA ALA A 131 12.45 -2.05 -7.81
C ALA A 131 13.97 -1.91 -7.67
N PHE A 132 14.44 -1.06 -6.75
CA PHE A 132 15.86 -0.80 -6.54
C PHE A 132 16.66 -2.04 -6.18
N ILE A 133 16.14 -2.89 -5.29
CA ILE A 133 16.78 -4.16 -4.88
C ILE A 133 16.75 -5.19 -6.00
N SER A 134 15.72 -5.16 -6.85
CA SER A 134 15.49 -6.15 -7.90
C SER A 134 16.16 -5.81 -9.24
N ASN A 135 16.70 -4.60 -9.40
CA ASN A 135 17.17 -4.11 -10.69
C ASN A 135 18.64 -4.45 -10.94
N ALA A 136 18.89 -5.35 -11.89
CA ALA A 136 20.24 -5.61 -12.41
C ALA A 136 20.75 -4.47 -13.33
N ASN A 137 19.84 -3.71 -13.96
CA ASN A 137 20.20 -2.63 -14.88
C ASN A 137 20.40 -1.30 -14.14
N ILE A 138 21.56 -0.67 -14.33
CA ILE A 138 21.95 0.59 -13.68
C ILE A 138 20.96 1.73 -13.98
N LYS A 139 20.42 1.82 -15.21
CA LYS A 139 19.49 2.90 -15.60
C LYS A 139 18.20 2.85 -14.79
N ASN A 140 17.62 1.65 -14.67
CA ASN A 140 16.38 1.45 -13.89
C ASN A 140 16.64 1.56 -12.39
N ARG A 141 17.85 1.22 -11.94
CA ARG A 141 18.27 1.41 -10.56
C ARG A 141 18.38 2.88 -10.18
N VAL A 142 18.99 3.70 -11.03
CA VAL A 142 19.04 5.17 -10.85
C VAL A 142 17.64 5.77 -10.88
N ALA A 143 16.78 5.37 -11.83
CA ALA A 143 15.39 5.83 -11.88
C ALA A 143 14.61 5.48 -10.59
N SER A 144 14.79 4.27 -10.07
CA SER A 144 14.15 3.85 -8.82
C SER A 144 14.71 4.62 -7.61
N ALA A 145 16.01 4.94 -7.60
CA ALA A 145 16.61 5.79 -6.56
C ALA A 145 16.07 7.22 -6.59
N LEU A 146 15.87 7.80 -7.78
CA LEU A 146 15.23 9.12 -7.92
C LEU A 146 13.79 9.10 -7.38
N VAL A 147 13.02 8.06 -7.72
CA VAL A 147 11.66 7.90 -7.18
C VAL A 147 11.68 7.75 -5.65
N LEU A 148 12.67 7.07 -5.08
CA LEU A 148 12.84 6.98 -3.63
C LEU A 148 13.10 8.34 -3.00
N ILE A 149 14.07 9.10 -3.52
CA ILE A 149 14.42 10.42 -2.98
C ILE A 149 13.19 11.34 -3.05
N CYS A 150 12.53 11.41 -4.20
CA CYS A 150 11.31 12.21 -4.36
C CYS A 150 10.19 11.73 -3.43
N GLY A 151 9.97 10.42 -3.32
CA GLY A 151 8.95 9.85 -2.44
C GLY A 151 9.19 10.20 -0.98
N TYR A 152 10.42 10.06 -0.49
CA TYR A 152 10.78 10.45 0.88
C TYR A 152 10.58 11.93 1.15
N LEU A 153 10.93 12.80 0.20
CA LEU A 153 10.69 14.24 0.32
C LEU A 153 9.20 14.58 0.41
N VAL A 154 8.36 13.92 -0.41
CA VAL A 154 6.90 14.10 -0.37
C VAL A 154 6.34 13.64 0.98
N VAL A 155 6.75 12.47 1.47
CA VAL A 155 6.31 11.95 2.78
C VAL A 155 6.79 12.84 3.93
N ALA A 156 8.02 13.34 3.89
CA ALA A 156 8.56 14.23 4.91
C ALA A 156 7.78 15.57 4.95
N ASN A 157 7.52 16.17 3.78
CA ASN A 157 6.74 17.40 3.69
C ASN A 157 5.30 17.17 4.19
N TRP A 158 4.67 16.08 3.79
CA TRP A 158 3.35 15.70 4.30
C TRP A 158 3.35 15.50 5.81
N GLY A 159 4.36 14.82 6.37
CA GLY A 159 4.50 14.62 7.81
C GLY A 159 4.61 15.93 8.58
N VAL A 160 5.39 16.90 8.07
CA VAL A 160 5.49 18.25 8.64
C VAL A 160 4.16 18.99 8.58
N GLN A 161 3.48 18.96 7.43
CA GLN A 161 2.16 19.60 7.27
C GLN A 161 1.13 19.01 8.23
N THR A 162 1.13 17.68 8.36
CA THR A 162 0.21 16.97 9.25
C THR A 162 0.52 17.30 10.72
N TRP A 163 1.79 17.34 11.10
CA TRP A 163 2.21 17.74 12.45
C TRP A 163 1.78 19.17 12.77
N GLN A 164 2.04 20.12 11.87
CA GLN A 164 1.63 21.51 12.03
C GLN A 164 0.13 21.65 12.22
N ALA A 165 -0.67 20.89 11.45
CA ALA A 165 -2.12 20.87 11.57
C ALA A 165 -2.65 20.30 12.90
N PHE A 166 -1.88 19.47 13.60
CA PHE A 166 -2.25 18.95 14.92
C PHE A 166 -1.76 19.83 16.09
N THR A 167 -0.77 20.70 15.85
CA THR A 167 -0.22 21.60 16.87
C THR A 167 -0.84 23.00 16.88
N GLN A 168 -1.72 23.30 15.94
CA GLN A 168 -2.56 24.51 15.89
C GLN A 168 -3.93 24.24 16.51
#